data_AF-A0AAJ0N2E4-F1
#
_entry.id   AF-A0AAJ0N2E4-F1
#
_cell.length_a   1.000
_cell.length_b   1.000
_cell.length_c   1.000
_cell.angle_alpha   90.00
_cell.angle_beta   90.00
_cell.angle_gamma   90.00
#
_symmetry.space_group_name_H-M   'P 1'
#
loop_
_entity.id
_entity.type
_entity.pdbx_description
1 polymer ?
#
loop_
_entity_poly.entity_id
_entity_poly.type
_entity_poly.pdbx_seq_one_letter_code
_entity_poly.pdbx_strand_id
1 'polypeptide(L)'
;MSWLSKLMPSGIRTENTPAKKRSVPEGLWEKCSNCGSALYGPELEENLEVCPKCDHHMAIRARARLNSLFDPETATTEIAAQLGPVDVLKFKDQKRYGERIKASQKASGEYDALIAMRGTL
;
A
#
# COMPACT_ATOMS: atom_id res chain seq x y z
N MET A 1 1.75 15.19 -18.30
CA MET A 1 1.65 13.96 -19.14
C MET A 1 0.25 13.41 -18.99
N SER A 2 -0.53 13.33 -20.07
CA SER A 2 -1.98 13.04 -20.04
C SER A 2 -2.25 11.57 -19.68
N TRP A 3 -2.94 11.33 -18.56
CA TRP A 3 -3.38 10.02 -18.07
C TRP A 3 -4.11 9.16 -19.11
N LEU A 4 -4.75 9.81 -20.10
CA LEU A 4 -5.53 9.15 -21.14
C LEU A 4 -4.68 8.25 -22.04
N SER A 5 -3.37 8.52 -22.17
CA SER A 5 -2.48 7.72 -23.02
C SER A 5 -2.13 6.35 -22.43
N LYS A 6 -2.25 6.16 -21.10
CA LYS A 6 -2.05 4.85 -20.45
C LYS A 6 -3.22 3.87 -20.66
N LEU A 7 -4.37 4.34 -21.15
CA LEU A 7 -5.60 3.55 -21.34
C LEU A 7 -5.84 3.10 -22.79
N MET A 8 -5.00 3.49 -23.75
CA MET A 8 -5.21 3.22 -25.18
C MET A 8 -4.47 1.94 -25.62
N PRO A 9 -5.15 0.81 -25.91
CA PRO A 9 -4.52 -0.34 -26.51
C PRO A 9 -4.23 -0.05 -27.98
N SER A 10 -3.06 -0.48 -28.46
CA SER A 10 -2.67 -0.40 -29.87
C SER A 10 -3.60 -1.26 -30.73
N GLY A 11 -4.38 -0.61 -31.60
CA GLY A 11 -5.03 -1.21 -32.76
C GLY A 11 -6.39 -1.88 -32.50
N ILE A 12 -7.44 -1.32 -33.08
CA ILE A 12 -8.74 -1.98 -33.20
C ILE A 12 -8.59 -3.09 -34.25
N ARG A 13 -8.51 -4.35 -33.81
CA ARG A 13 -8.73 -5.53 -34.66
C ARG A 13 -10.15 -6.01 -34.45
N THR A 14 -10.97 -5.87 -35.49
CA THR A 14 -12.33 -6.39 -35.57
C THR A 14 -12.30 -7.89 -35.84
N GLU A 15 -12.20 -8.70 -34.80
CA GLU A 15 -12.57 -10.12 -34.89
C GLU A 15 -13.50 -10.51 -33.74
N ASN A 16 -14.61 -11.12 -34.16
CA ASN A 16 -15.85 -11.38 -33.46
C ASN A 16 -15.66 -12.40 -32.32
N THR A 17 -15.09 -11.96 -31.19
CA THR A 17 -14.86 -12.80 -30.00
C THR A 17 -15.76 -12.29 -28.87
N PRO A 18 -16.53 -13.16 -28.16
CA PRO A 18 -17.47 -12.70 -27.14
C PRO A 18 -16.70 -11.88 -26.11
N ALA A 19 -17.17 -10.64 -25.89
CA ALA A 19 -16.54 -9.66 -25.02
C ALA A 19 -16.26 -10.27 -23.64
N LYS A 20 -15.01 -10.70 -23.44
CA LYS A 20 -14.46 -10.98 -22.12
C LYS A 20 -14.56 -9.66 -21.38
N LYS A 21 -15.58 -9.51 -20.52
CA LYS A 21 -15.79 -8.32 -19.69
C LYS A 21 -14.45 -8.00 -19.04
N ARG A 22 -13.78 -6.93 -19.51
CA ARG A 22 -12.55 -6.43 -18.92
C ARG A 22 -12.95 -5.92 -17.53
N SER A 23 -12.80 -6.75 -16.52
CA SER A 23 -12.99 -6.36 -15.13
C SER A 23 -12.01 -5.24 -14.83
N VAL A 24 -12.51 -4.13 -14.30
CA VAL A 24 -11.65 -3.08 -13.74
C VAL A 24 -10.70 -3.74 -12.75
N PRO A 25 -9.37 -3.51 -12.84
CA PRO A 25 -8.44 -4.03 -11.85
C PRO A 25 -8.87 -3.63 -10.44
N GLU A 26 -8.95 -4.60 -9.53
CA GLU A 26 -9.16 -4.31 -8.11
C GLU A 26 -8.01 -3.42 -7.60
N GLY A 27 -8.34 -2.44 -6.75
CA GLY A 27 -7.35 -1.51 -6.17
C GLY A 27 -7.06 -0.24 -6.98
N LEU A 28 -7.70 -0.02 -8.13
CA LEU A 28 -7.50 1.21 -8.91
C LEU A 28 -8.15 2.46 -8.29
N TRP A 29 -9.17 2.25 -7.46
CA TRP A 29 -9.96 3.32 -6.85
C TRP A 29 -10.06 3.14 -5.35
N GLU A 30 -9.80 4.23 -4.63
CA GLU A 30 -9.93 4.29 -3.18
C GLU A 30 -10.94 5.35 -2.76
N LYS A 31 -11.61 5.14 -1.64
CA LYS A 31 -12.58 6.09 -1.10
C LYS A 31 -11.94 6.87 0.04
N CYS A 32 -11.97 8.20 -0.06
CA CYS A 32 -11.54 9.06 1.05
C CYS A 32 -12.43 8.82 2.28
N SER A 33 -11.80 8.55 3.43
CA SER A 33 -12.46 8.38 4.74
C SER A 33 -13.18 9.64 5.23
N ASN A 34 -12.72 10.83 4.81
CA ASN A 34 -13.26 12.11 5.26
C ASN A 34 -14.37 12.64 4.34
N CYS A 35 -14.06 12.92 3.07
CA CYS A 35 -15.02 13.54 2.15
C CYS A 35 -15.80 12.53 1.27
N GLY A 36 -15.48 11.24 1.35
CA GLY A 36 -16.17 10.18 0.62
C GLY A 36 -15.90 10.13 -0.89
N SER A 37 -15.02 10.98 -1.42
CA SER A 37 -14.70 11.01 -2.84
C SER A 37 -13.97 9.73 -3.28
N ALA A 38 -14.29 9.24 -4.48
CA ALA A 38 -13.45 8.27 -5.18
C ALA A 38 -12.17 8.95 -5.68
N LEU A 39 -11.03 8.35 -5.35
CA LEU A 39 -9.67 8.77 -5.65
C LEU A 39 -9.00 7.68 -6.50
N TYR A 40 -8.17 8.09 -7.45
CA TYR A 40 -7.40 7.16 -8.26
C TYR A 40 -6.15 6.74 -7.47
N GLY A 41 -5.97 5.44 -7.23
CA GLY A 41 -4.94 4.90 -6.35
C GLY A 41 -3.53 5.42 -6.66
N PRO A 42 -3.03 5.29 -7.91
CA PRO A 42 -1.70 5.79 -8.26
C PRO A 42 -1.48 7.29 -8.05
N GLU A 43 -2.50 8.12 -8.29
CA GLU A 43 -2.42 9.57 -8.01
C GLU A 43 -2.41 9.85 -6.50
N LEU A 44 -3.12 9.03 -5.71
CA LEU A 44 -3.13 9.13 -4.26
C LEU A 44 -1.76 8.73 -3.65
N GLU A 45 -1.15 7.66 -4.17
CA GLU A 45 0.20 7.21 -3.79
C GLU A 45 1.26 8.26 -4.13
N GLU A 46 1.21 8.84 -5.33
CA GLU A 46 2.09 9.95 -5.75
C GLU A 46 1.91 11.18 -4.84
N ASN A 47 0.70 11.40 -4.32
CA ASN A 47 0.39 12.48 -3.38
C ASN A 47 0.54 12.08 -1.90
N LEU A 48 1.32 11.03 -1.60
CA LEU A 48 1.66 10.58 -0.24
C LEU A 48 0.45 10.29 0.65
N GLU A 49 -0.60 9.70 0.08
CA GLU A 49 -1.85 9.36 0.76
C GLU A 49 -2.62 10.59 1.28
N VAL A 50 -2.43 11.75 0.65
CA VAL A 50 -3.19 12.96 0.96
C VAL A 50 -4.31 13.13 -0.06
N CYS A 51 -5.54 13.33 0.43
CA CYS A 51 -6.68 13.52 -0.44
C CYS A 51 -6.60 14.88 -1.18
N PRO A 52 -6.50 14.90 -2.52
CA PRO A 52 -6.36 16.15 -3.28
C PRO A 52 -7.62 17.03 -3.27
N LYS A 53 -8.75 16.51 -2.80
CA LYS A 53 -10.03 17.24 -2.75
C LYS A 53 -10.31 17.91 -1.41
N CYS A 54 -9.79 17.37 -0.31
CA CYS A 54 -10.12 17.85 1.04
C CYS A 54 -8.92 17.94 1.99
N ASP A 55 -7.72 17.69 1.50
CA ASP A 55 -6.45 17.76 2.26
C ASP A 55 -6.39 16.84 3.48
N HIS A 56 -7.26 15.83 3.53
CA HIS A 56 -7.23 14.83 4.59
C HIS A 56 -6.07 13.86 4.37
N HIS A 57 -5.24 13.70 5.39
CA HIS A 57 -4.16 12.73 5.43
C HIS A 57 -4.71 11.33 5.74
N MET A 58 -4.63 10.43 4.77
CA MET A 58 -4.97 9.03 4.93
C MET A 58 -3.78 8.25 5.49
N ALA A 59 -4.03 7.00 5.93
CA ALA A 59 -3.01 6.16 6.51
C ALA A 59 -2.04 5.68 5.42
N ILE A 60 -0.75 6.00 5.58
CA ILE A 60 0.32 5.50 4.73
C ILE A 60 1.00 4.28 5.37
N ARG A 61 1.50 3.36 4.54
CA ARG A 61 2.33 2.24 5.02
C ARG A 61 3.70 2.71 5.47
N ALA A 62 4.25 2.05 6.48
CA ALA A 62 5.52 2.42 7.10
C ALA A 62 6.68 2.51 6.09
N ARG A 63 6.82 1.51 5.20
CA ARG A 63 7.86 1.54 4.14
C ARG A 63 7.67 2.69 3.15
N ALA A 64 6.44 2.94 2.70
CA ALA A 64 6.14 4.08 1.82
C ALA A 64 6.45 5.43 2.48
N ARG A 65 6.18 5.57 3.79
CA ARG A 65 6.55 6.76 4.56
C ARG A 65 8.07 6.92 4.66
N LEU A 66 8.81 5.86 4.95
CA LEU A 66 10.27 5.92 5.05
C LEU A 66 10.92 6.24 3.69
N ASN A 67 10.43 5.64 2.61
CA ASN A 67 10.91 5.87 1.25
C ASN A 67 10.65 7.30 0.75
N SER A 68 9.55 7.92 1.18
CA SER A 68 9.26 9.33 0.86
C SER A 68 9.96 10.33 1.77
N LEU A 69 10.49 9.85 2.90
CA LEU A 69 11.23 10.67 3.86
C LEU A 69 12.71 10.79 3.47
N PHE A 70 13.37 9.69 3.13
CA PHE A 70 14.81 9.68 2.82
C PHE A 70 15.14 10.08 1.38
N ASP A 71 16.36 10.57 1.17
CA ASP A 71 16.88 10.91 -0.15
C ASP A 71 16.92 9.68 -1.08
N PRO A 72 16.30 9.74 -2.28
CA PRO A 72 16.21 8.60 -3.20
C PRO A 72 17.54 8.04 -3.67
N GLU A 73 18.58 8.87 -3.72
CA GLU A 73 19.91 8.51 -4.24
C GLU A 73 20.82 7.91 -3.16
N THR A 74 20.33 7.80 -1.92
CA THR A 74 21.14 7.42 -0.77
C THR A 74 20.83 6.02 -0.27
N ALA A 75 21.86 5.35 0.25
CA ALA A 75 21.69 4.00 0.78
C ALA A 75 20.96 4.06 2.13
N THR A 76 19.76 3.50 2.17
CA THR A 76 19.02 3.26 3.42
C THR A 76 19.36 1.89 3.99
N THR A 77 19.46 1.76 5.31
CA THR A 77 19.68 0.48 6.01
C THR A 77 18.58 0.25 7.05
N GLU A 78 17.83 -0.83 6.91
CA GLU A 78 16.85 -1.25 7.91
C GLU A 78 17.56 -1.79 9.16
N ILE A 79 17.10 -1.36 10.33
CA ILE A 79 17.66 -1.75 11.62
C ILE A 79 16.82 -2.90 12.17
N ALA A 80 17.47 -4.02 12.49
CA ALA A 80 16.83 -5.19 13.08
C ALA A 80 15.66 -5.75 12.25
N ALA A 81 15.82 -5.84 10.91
CA ALA A 81 14.79 -6.25 9.96
C ALA A 81 14.11 -7.61 10.23
N GLN A 82 14.74 -8.49 11.03
CA GLN A 82 14.20 -9.81 11.40
C GLN A 82 13.66 -9.87 12.83
N LEU A 83 13.67 -8.74 13.55
CA LEU A 83 13.10 -8.67 14.89
C LEU A 83 11.58 -8.76 14.80
N GLY A 84 10.99 -9.63 15.61
CA GLY A 84 9.55 -9.79 15.66
C GLY A 84 9.08 -10.33 17.00
N PRO A 85 7.76 -10.29 17.25
CA PRO A 85 7.18 -10.67 18.53
C PRO A 85 7.26 -12.20 18.75
N VAL A 86 7.46 -12.58 20.00
CA VAL A 86 7.43 -13.98 20.45
C VAL A 86 6.36 -14.15 21.52
N ASP A 87 5.57 -15.22 21.43
CA ASP A 87 4.55 -15.56 22.42
C ASP A 87 5.15 -16.31 23.62
N VAL A 88 5.90 -15.59 24.46
CA VAL A 88 6.57 -16.16 25.65
C VAL A 88 5.57 -16.65 26.69
N LEU A 89 4.44 -15.94 26.83
CA LEU A 89 3.42 -16.23 27.83
C LEU A 89 2.45 -17.35 27.39
N LYS A 90 2.55 -17.81 26.13
CA LYS A 90 1.57 -18.73 25.50
C LYS A 90 0.15 -18.20 25.67
N PHE A 91 -0.01 -16.89 25.48
CA PHE A 91 -1.22 -16.18 25.83
C PHE A 91 -2.37 -16.58 24.90
N LYS A 92 -3.56 -16.71 25.47
CA LYS A 92 -4.76 -17.08 24.73
C LYS A 92 -5.94 -16.25 25.22
N ASP A 93 -6.53 -15.51 24.29
CA ASP A 93 -7.84 -14.90 24.46
C ASP A 93 -8.91 -15.72 23.70
N GLN A 94 -9.73 -15.08 22.85
CA GLN A 94 -10.57 -15.76 21.86
C GLN A 94 -9.75 -16.52 20.80
N LYS A 95 -8.54 -16.06 20.50
CA LYS A 95 -7.55 -16.67 19.59
C LYS A 95 -6.21 -16.81 20.31
N ARG A 96 -5.36 -17.72 19.86
CA ARG A 96 -4.00 -17.83 20.41
C ARG A 96 -3.18 -16.62 19.94
N TYR A 97 -2.36 -16.03 20.82
CA TYR A 97 -1.58 -14.86 20.45
C TYR A 97 -0.62 -15.15 19.28
N GLY A 98 0.03 -16.32 19.28
CA GLY A 98 0.82 -16.78 18.13
C GLY A 98 0.05 -16.85 16.79
N GLU A 99 -1.27 -17.09 16.79
CA GLU A 99 -2.08 -17.05 15.56
C GLU A 99 -2.35 -15.60 15.12
N ARG A 100 -2.54 -14.69 16.08
CA ARG A 100 -2.69 -13.26 15.81
C ARG A 100 -1.43 -12.67 15.19
N ILE A 101 -0.26 -13.03 15.71
CA ILE A 101 1.05 -12.63 15.13
C ILE A 101 1.09 -13.03 13.65
N LYS A 102 0.87 -14.31 13.34
CA LYS A 102 0.91 -14.80 11.96
C LYS A 102 -0.12 -14.10 11.05
N ALA A 103 -1.32 -13.85 11.55
CA ALA A 103 -2.37 -13.16 10.79
C ALA A 103 -1.98 -11.71 10.50
N SER A 104 -1.46 -10.98 11.48
CA SER A 104 -0.99 -9.60 11.32
C SER A 104 0.20 -9.51 10.37
N GLN A 105 1.18 -10.42 10.50
CA GLN A 105 2.33 -10.49 9.58
C GLN A 105 1.89 -10.77 8.14
N LYS A 106 0.91 -11.68 7.94
CA LYS A 106 0.35 -11.94 6.62
C LYS A 106 -0.40 -10.74 6.03
N ALA A 107 -1.15 -10.00 6.85
CA ALA A 107 -1.94 -8.86 6.40
C ALA A 107 -1.11 -7.59 6.15
N SER A 108 -0.03 -7.40 6.92
CA SER A 108 0.85 -6.24 6.80
C SER A 108 2.01 -6.47 5.84
N GLY A 109 2.50 -7.71 5.73
CA GLY A 109 3.76 -8.04 5.06
C GLY A 109 5.00 -7.77 5.91
N GLU A 110 4.84 -7.32 7.16
CA GLU A 110 5.92 -6.90 8.04
C GLU A 110 6.07 -7.83 9.25
N TYR A 111 7.25 -7.85 9.87
CA TYR A 111 7.53 -8.67 11.06
C TYR A 111 6.84 -8.15 12.32
N ASP A 112 6.75 -6.83 12.47
CA ASP A 112 6.12 -6.15 13.60
C ASP A 112 5.54 -4.79 13.17
N ALA A 113 4.89 -4.08 14.08
CA ALA A 113 4.24 -2.78 13.83
C ALA A 113 5.22 -1.60 13.66
N LEU A 114 6.52 -1.80 13.91
CA LEU A 114 7.56 -0.78 13.80
C LEU A 114 8.61 -1.21 12.78
N ILE A 115 8.96 -0.29 11.88
CA ILE A 115 10.12 -0.41 11.00
C ILE A 115 11.09 0.69 11.35
N ALA A 116 12.29 0.32 11.79
CA ALA A 116 13.37 1.25 12.07
C ALA A 116 14.35 1.26 10.88
N MET A 117 14.72 2.44 10.41
CA MET A 117 15.61 2.58 9.26
C MET A 117 16.55 3.77 9.46
N ARG A 118 17.78 3.61 8.99
CA ARG A 118 18.80 4.66 8.92
C ARG A 118 18.96 5.12 7.47
N GLY A 119 19.00 6.43 7.27
CA GLY A 119 19.20 7.08 5.98
C GLY A 119 19.59 8.56 6.15
N THR A 120 19.59 9.30 5.05
CA THR A 120 19.86 10.75 4.99
C THR A 120 18.66 11.51 4.44
N LEU A 121 18.60 12.80 4.77
CA LEU A 121 17.57 13.77 4.40
C LEU A 121 18.22 14.98 3.73
#